data_AF-A0A6F9B765-F1
#
_entry.id   AF-A0A6F9B765-F1
#
_cell.length_a   1.000
_cell.length_b   1.000
_cell.length_c   1.000
_cell.angle_alpha   90.00
_cell.angle_beta   90.00
_cell.angle_gamma   90.00
#
_symmetry.space_group_name_H-M   'P 1'
#
loop_
_entity.id
_entity.type
_entity.pdbx_description
1 polymer ?
#
loop_
_entity_poly.entity_id
_entity_poly.type
_entity_poly.pdbx_seq_one_letter_code
_entity_poly.pdbx_strand_id
1 'polypeptide(L)'
;MAPLMELKETQRDGTGGVCIAQSLKIPREPMPLEFDKLILRLLETSNARAVIMFANEDDIRRILDAAKRNNQTGHFLWVGSDSWGSKISPVVQQERVAEGAVTILPKRASIDAFDRYFRSRSLSNNRRNVWFAEFWEENFVCKLGMHGKRPGSPKKCT
;
A
#
# COMPACT_ATOMS: atom_id res chain seq x y z
N MET A 1 -14.55 -14.70 5.47
CA MET A 1 -14.61 -14.60 4.00
C MET A 1 -13.58 -13.55 3.60
N ALA A 2 -12.34 -13.95 3.26
CA ALA A 2 -11.28 -13.02 2.90
C ALA A 2 -11.62 -12.40 1.53
N PRO A 3 -11.41 -11.09 1.31
CA PRO A 3 -11.74 -10.46 0.05
C PRO A 3 -10.92 -11.11 -1.06
N LEU A 4 -11.59 -11.48 -2.14
CA LEU A 4 -10.96 -11.98 -3.36
C LEU A 4 -10.05 -10.88 -3.90
N MET A 5 -8.74 -11.17 -3.91
CA MET A 5 -7.74 -10.35 -4.55
C MET A 5 -7.79 -10.65 -6.04
N GLU A 6 -8.33 -9.73 -6.84
CA GLU A 6 -8.52 -9.91 -8.28
C GLU A 6 -7.84 -8.78 -9.07
N LEU A 7 -7.10 -9.17 -10.10
CA LEU A 7 -6.71 -8.30 -11.20
C LEU A 7 -7.73 -8.50 -12.32
N LYS A 8 -8.50 -7.47 -12.63
CA LYS A 8 -9.44 -7.50 -13.76
C LYS A 8 -8.90 -6.65 -14.88
N GLU A 9 -8.77 -7.26 -16.04
CA GLU A 9 -8.37 -6.53 -17.24
C GLU A 9 -9.62 -6.18 -18.05
N THR A 10 -9.80 -4.93 -18.50
CA THR A 10 -11.06 -4.49 -19.13
C THR A 10 -10.94 -4.10 -20.60
N GLN A 11 -11.95 -4.47 -21.41
CA GLN A 11 -12.11 -4.08 -22.81
C GLN A 11 -13.45 -3.36 -23.03
N ARG A 12 -13.50 -2.44 -23.99
CA ARG A 12 -14.71 -1.68 -24.34
C ARG A 12 -15.57 -2.46 -25.34
N ASP A 13 -16.86 -2.61 -25.04
CA ASP A 13 -17.85 -3.15 -25.98
C ASP A 13 -18.51 -2.05 -26.81
N GLY A 14 -18.91 -2.38 -28.05
CA GLY A 14 -19.53 -1.47 -29.02
C GLY A 14 -20.88 -0.91 -28.60
N THR A 15 -21.50 -1.45 -27.53
CA THR A 15 -22.77 -0.97 -26.97
C THR A 15 -22.62 -0.11 -25.71
N GLY A 16 -21.39 0.23 -25.30
CA GLY A 16 -21.12 1.01 -24.09
C GLY A 16 -20.95 0.17 -22.81
N GLY A 17 -20.91 -1.16 -22.94
CA GLY A 17 -20.57 -2.07 -21.85
C GLY A 17 -19.06 -2.17 -21.57
N VAL A 18 -18.72 -2.63 -20.37
CA VAL A 18 -17.35 -2.98 -19.96
C VAL A 18 -17.23 -4.50 -19.92
N CYS A 19 -16.28 -5.05 -20.66
CA CYS A 19 -15.95 -6.48 -20.64
C CYS A 19 -14.74 -6.73 -19.75
N ILE A 20 -14.68 -7.88 -19.09
CA ILE A 20 -13.49 -8.36 -18.38
C ILE A 20 -12.77 -9.36 -19.28
N ALA A 21 -11.57 -9.03 -19.73
CA ALA A 21 -10.74 -9.88 -20.56
C ALA A 21 -10.21 -11.09 -19.77
N GLN A 22 -9.70 -10.84 -18.56
CA GLN A 22 -9.27 -11.88 -17.63
C GLN A 22 -9.39 -11.45 -16.17
N SER A 23 -9.56 -12.43 -15.28
CA SER A 23 -9.50 -12.25 -13.82
C SER A 23 -8.38 -13.12 -13.26
N LEU A 24 -7.35 -12.50 -12.70
CA LEU A 24 -6.21 -13.21 -12.10
C LEU A 24 -6.22 -13.02 -10.58
N LYS A 25 -5.84 -14.07 -9.86
CA LYS A 25 -5.78 -14.09 -8.40
C LYS A 25 -4.35 -14.14 -7.90
N ILE A 26 -4.04 -13.28 -6.93
CA ILE A 26 -2.77 -13.33 -6.19
C ILE A 26 -2.91 -14.38 -5.06
N PRO A 27 -2.01 -15.37 -4.94
CA PRO A 27 -2.00 -16.31 -3.84
C PRO A 27 -1.84 -15.62 -2.47
N ARG A 28 -2.25 -16.29 -1.38
CA ARG A 28 -2.15 -15.70 -0.03
C ARG A 28 -0.71 -15.49 0.43
N GLU A 29 0.19 -16.37 0.02
CA GLU A 29 1.62 -16.33 0.34
C GLU A 29 2.40 -16.41 -0.97
N PRO A 30 2.42 -15.31 -1.73
CA PRO A 30 2.94 -15.37 -3.08
C PRO A 30 4.47 -15.45 -3.07
N MET A 31 5.02 -16.40 -3.83
CA MET A 31 6.46 -16.45 -4.07
C MET A 31 6.86 -15.29 -5.00
N PRO A 32 8.08 -14.73 -4.89
CA PRO A 32 8.50 -13.58 -5.69
C PRO A 32 8.28 -13.74 -7.21
N LEU A 33 8.52 -14.95 -7.75
CA LEU A 33 8.36 -15.26 -9.18
C LEU A 33 6.88 -15.31 -9.64
N GLU A 34 5.92 -15.43 -8.73
CA GLU A 34 4.51 -15.49 -9.10
C GLU A 34 4.00 -14.16 -9.65
N PHE A 35 4.56 -13.04 -9.19
CA PHE A 35 4.22 -11.71 -9.71
C PHE A 35 4.65 -11.56 -11.18
N ASP A 36 5.82 -12.09 -11.56
CA ASP A 36 6.24 -12.12 -12.96
C ASP A 36 5.27 -12.94 -13.82
N LYS A 37 4.84 -14.11 -13.32
CA LYS A 37 3.85 -14.94 -14.02
C LYS A 37 2.52 -14.22 -14.21
N LEU A 38 2.08 -13.41 -13.23
CA LEU A 38 0.88 -12.59 -13.37
C LEU A 38 1.03 -11.53 -14.46
N ILE A 39 2.18 -10.84 -14.52
CA ILE A 39 2.46 -9.87 -15.60
C ILE A 39 2.46 -10.55 -16.97
N LEU A 40 3.13 -11.70 -17.09
CA LEU A 40 3.15 -12.45 -18.35
C LEU A 40 1.74 -12.90 -18.79
N ARG A 41 0.88 -13.31 -17.84
CA ARG A 41 -0.53 -13.64 -18.13
C ARG A 41 -1.34 -12.43 -18.57
N LEU A 42 -1.13 -11.26 -17.96
CA LEU A 42 -1.77 -10.03 -18.44
C LEU A 42 -1.40 -9.74 -19.91
N LEU A 43 -0.14 -9.95 -20.27
CA LEU A 43 0.34 -9.76 -21.64
C LEU A 43 -0.24 -10.75 -22.67
N GLU A 44 -0.84 -11.87 -22.24
CA GLU A 44 -1.53 -12.81 -23.15
C GLU A 44 -2.74 -12.15 -23.84
N THR A 45 -3.29 -11.06 -23.27
CA THR A 45 -4.43 -10.32 -23.83
C THR A 45 -4.05 -8.91 -24.28
N SER A 46 -3.20 -8.78 -25.29
CA SER A 46 -2.61 -7.50 -25.75
C SER A 46 -3.60 -6.39 -26.15
N ASN A 47 -4.87 -6.73 -26.42
CA ASN A 47 -5.92 -5.75 -26.74
C ASN A 47 -6.45 -5.00 -25.51
N ALA A 48 -6.27 -5.56 -24.32
CA ALA A 48 -6.61 -4.93 -23.07
C ALA A 48 -5.34 -4.34 -22.44
N ARG A 49 -5.46 -3.14 -21.86
CA ARG A 49 -4.34 -2.42 -21.24
C ARG A 49 -4.67 -1.93 -19.85
N ALA A 50 -5.96 -1.80 -19.54
CA ALA A 50 -6.43 -1.33 -18.25
C ALA A 50 -6.49 -2.51 -17.27
N VAL A 51 -5.79 -2.39 -16.14
CA VAL A 51 -5.73 -3.40 -15.09
C VAL A 51 -6.31 -2.82 -13.80
N ILE A 52 -7.44 -3.36 -13.37
CA ILE A 52 -8.10 -3.03 -12.11
C ILE A 52 -7.54 -3.93 -11.01
N MET A 53 -6.93 -3.32 -10.00
CA MET A 53 -6.22 -4.00 -8.92
C MET A 53 -7.00 -3.88 -7.60
N PHE A 54 -7.50 -5.01 -7.11
CA PHE A 54 -7.96 -5.17 -5.74
C PHE A 54 -6.93 -5.94 -4.95
N ALA A 55 -5.90 -5.26 -4.45
CA ALA A 55 -4.78 -5.86 -3.74
C ALA A 55 -4.34 -5.02 -2.53
N ASN A 56 -3.63 -5.64 -1.60
CA ASN A 56 -3.03 -4.90 -0.48
C ASN A 56 -1.80 -4.11 -0.97
N GLU A 57 -1.29 -3.25 -0.08
CA GLU A 57 -0.14 -2.37 -0.34
C GLU A 57 1.10 -3.12 -0.87
N ASP A 58 1.46 -4.24 -0.23
CA ASP A 58 2.66 -5.01 -0.56
C ASP A 58 2.54 -5.70 -1.93
N ASP A 59 1.37 -6.26 -2.23
CA ASP A 59 1.11 -6.94 -3.49
C ASP A 59 1.06 -5.95 -4.66
N ILE A 60 0.49 -4.75 -4.46
CA ILE A 60 0.55 -3.67 -5.46
C ILE A 60 2.01 -3.31 -5.75
N ARG A 61 2.82 -3.12 -4.69
CA ARG A 61 4.24 -2.80 -4.85
C ARG A 61 4.97 -3.87 -5.67
N ARG A 62 4.73 -5.15 -5.36
CA ARG A 62 5.38 -6.29 -6.03
C ARG A 62 4.91 -6.47 -7.47
N ILE A 63 3.65 -6.17 -7.79
CA ILE A 63 3.16 -6.18 -9.18
C ILE A 63 3.82 -5.08 -10.01
N LEU A 64 3.89 -3.86 -9.49
CA LEU A 64 4.56 -2.75 -10.18
C LEU A 64 6.06 -3.05 -10.37
N ASP A 65 6.73 -3.64 -9.39
CA ASP A 65 8.11 -4.10 -9.53
C ASP A 65 8.25 -5.21 -10.59
N ALA A 66 7.35 -6.20 -10.61
CA ALA A 66 7.33 -7.23 -11.64
C ALA A 66 7.10 -6.64 -13.04
N ALA A 67 6.18 -5.66 -13.19
CA ALA A 67 5.97 -4.97 -14.45
C ALA A 67 7.24 -4.21 -14.90
N LYS A 68 7.94 -3.57 -13.96
CA LYS A 68 9.25 -2.94 -14.20
C LYS A 68 10.28 -3.94 -14.71
N ARG A 69 10.44 -5.07 -14.01
CA ARG A 69 11.42 -6.13 -14.35
C ARG A 69 11.12 -6.80 -15.69
N ASN A 70 9.85 -6.87 -16.09
CA ASN A 70 9.41 -7.38 -17.39
C ASN A 70 9.38 -6.30 -18.49
N ASN A 71 9.99 -5.12 -18.26
CA ASN A 71 10.04 -4.00 -19.21
C ASN A 71 8.66 -3.49 -19.68
N GLN A 72 7.64 -3.58 -18.84
CA GLN A 72 6.26 -3.15 -19.14
C GLN A 72 5.94 -1.76 -18.58
N THR A 73 6.95 -0.90 -18.44
CA THR A 73 6.74 0.49 -18.01
C THR A 73 5.96 1.25 -19.08
N GLY A 74 4.85 1.87 -18.69
CA GLY A 74 3.96 2.60 -19.62
C GLY A 74 3.06 1.71 -20.49
N HIS A 75 3.14 0.39 -20.36
CA HIS A 75 2.28 -0.53 -21.10
C HIS A 75 0.86 -0.56 -20.53
N PHE A 76 0.75 -0.87 -19.23
CA PHE A 76 -0.52 -0.98 -18.51
C PHE A 76 -1.03 0.36 -17.98
N LEU A 77 -2.35 0.50 -17.91
CA LEU A 77 -3.06 1.57 -17.22
C LEU A 77 -3.63 1.01 -15.92
N TRP A 78 -3.14 1.50 -14.80
CA TRP A 78 -3.51 0.92 -13.50
C TRP A 78 -4.73 1.63 -12.89
N VAL A 79 -5.66 0.83 -12.39
CA VAL A 79 -6.79 1.30 -11.57
C VAL A 79 -6.71 0.64 -10.20
N GLY A 80 -6.35 1.40 -9.16
CA GLY A 80 -6.16 0.89 -7.80
C GLY A 80 -7.34 1.18 -6.86
N SER A 81 -7.54 0.30 -5.89
CA SER A 81 -8.44 0.55 -4.75
C SER A 81 -7.85 1.58 -3.76
N ASP A 82 -8.54 1.79 -2.64
CA ASP A 82 -8.11 2.67 -1.55
C ASP A 82 -6.83 2.23 -0.83
N SER A 83 -6.48 0.95 -0.95
CA SER A 83 -5.20 0.41 -0.46
C SER A 83 -4.00 1.00 -1.20
N TRP A 84 -4.19 1.50 -2.41
CA TRP A 84 -3.21 2.32 -3.13
C TRP A 84 -3.43 3.81 -2.85
N GLY A 85 -4.63 4.35 -3.14
CA GLY A 85 -4.85 5.80 -3.16
C GLY A 85 -4.60 6.52 -1.83
N SER A 86 -4.54 5.79 -0.72
CA SER A 86 -4.24 6.34 0.61
C SER A 86 -2.77 6.25 1.05
N LYS A 87 -1.88 5.67 0.24
CA LYS A 87 -0.49 5.36 0.62
C LYS A 87 0.49 5.59 -0.52
N ILE A 88 1.67 6.12 -0.18
CA ILE A 88 2.74 6.37 -1.16
C ILE A 88 3.64 5.15 -1.37
N SER A 89 3.72 4.26 -0.38
CA SER A 89 4.62 3.10 -0.32
C SER A 89 4.53 2.13 -1.50
N PRO A 90 3.38 1.87 -2.15
CA PRO A 90 3.36 1.06 -3.36
C PRO A 90 4.12 1.67 -4.53
N VAL A 91 4.40 2.97 -4.51
CA VAL A 91 4.93 3.71 -5.68
C VAL A 91 6.38 4.19 -5.49
N VAL A 92 6.82 4.41 -4.24
CA VAL A 92 8.18 4.88 -3.93
C VAL A 92 9.24 4.01 -4.63
N GLN A 93 10.15 4.64 -5.40
CA GLN A 93 11.22 4.05 -6.23
C GLN A 93 10.78 3.34 -7.53
N GLN A 94 9.50 3.40 -7.85
CA GLN A 94 8.91 2.82 -9.06
C GLN A 94 7.82 3.72 -9.67
N GLU A 95 7.99 5.02 -9.49
CA GLU A 95 7.04 6.08 -9.89
C GLU A 95 6.69 6.00 -11.38
N ARG A 96 7.68 5.74 -12.23
CA ARG A 96 7.50 5.65 -13.68
C ARG A 96 6.57 4.51 -14.12
N VAL A 97 6.49 3.43 -13.35
CA VAL A 97 5.61 2.30 -13.68
C VAL A 97 4.17 2.59 -13.28
N ALA A 98 4.00 3.39 -12.24
CA ALA A 98 2.71 3.83 -11.70
C ALA A 98 2.17 5.09 -12.39
N GLU A 99 2.91 5.69 -13.32
CA GLU A 99 2.52 6.93 -13.97
C GLU A 99 1.18 6.78 -14.70
N GLY A 100 0.26 7.71 -14.47
CA GLY A 100 -1.10 7.67 -15.04
C GLY A 100 -2.08 6.75 -14.30
N ALA A 101 -1.69 6.13 -13.18
CA ALA A 101 -2.60 5.33 -12.37
C ALA A 101 -3.77 6.14 -11.80
N VAL A 102 -4.97 5.57 -11.86
CA VAL A 102 -6.17 6.12 -11.22
C VAL A 102 -6.41 5.33 -9.93
N THR A 103 -6.60 6.00 -8.81
CA THR A 103 -6.86 5.32 -7.54
C THR A 103 -8.09 5.91 -6.86
N ILE A 104 -8.72 5.10 -6.02
CA ILE A 104 -9.83 5.53 -5.19
C ILE A 104 -9.27 5.99 -3.85
N LEU A 105 -9.73 7.13 -3.33
CA LEU A 105 -9.47 7.53 -1.96
C LEU A 105 -10.81 7.93 -1.33
N PRO A 106 -11.32 7.17 -0.34
CA PRO A 106 -12.53 7.56 0.38
C PRO A 106 -12.35 8.96 0.97
N LYS A 107 -13.41 9.77 0.92
CA LYS A 107 -13.42 11.09 1.55
C LYS A 107 -13.16 10.94 3.05
N ARG A 108 -12.14 11.64 3.56
CA ARG A 108 -11.80 11.67 4.99
C ARG A 108 -11.95 13.10 5.51
N ALA A 109 -12.36 13.23 6.77
CA ALA A 109 -12.43 14.49 7.49
C ALA A 109 -11.64 14.37 8.78
N SER A 110 -10.95 15.44 9.18
CA SER A 110 -10.34 15.54 10.51
C SER A 110 -11.42 15.67 11.57
N ILE A 111 -11.18 15.10 12.74
CA ILE A 111 -12.04 15.27 13.91
C ILE A 111 -11.23 16.03 14.95
N ASP A 112 -11.42 17.34 15.02
CA ASP A 112 -10.59 18.23 15.86
C ASP A 112 -10.58 17.82 17.34
N ALA A 113 -11.70 17.28 17.84
CA ALA A 113 -11.77 16.76 19.21
C ALA A 113 -10.85 15.55 19.43
N PHE A 114 -10.76 14.66 18.44
CA PHE A 114 -9.83 13.53 18.47
C PHE A 114 -8.39 14.00 18.41
N ASP A 115 -8.08 14.98 17.56
CA ASP A 115 -6.75 15.57 17.46
C ASP A 115 -6.31 16.19 18.78
N ARG A 116 -7.18 16.97 19.43
CA ARG A 116 -6.91 17.54 20.76
C ARG A 116 -6.68 16.44 21.80
N TYR A 117 -7.55 15.42 21.84
CA TYR A 117 -7.42 14.31 22.77
C TYR A 117 -6.11 13.53 22.57
N PHE A 118 -5.77 13.19 21.33
CA PHE A 118 -4.61 12.39 20.98
C PHE A 118 -3.31 13.15 21.25
N ARG A 119 -3.23 14.43 20.85
CA ARG A 119 -2.06 15.30 21.10
C ARG A 119 -1.85 15.61 22.57
N SER A 120 -2.89 15.58 23.40
CA SER A 120 -2.75 15.80 24.84
C SER A 120 -2.25 14.57 25.60
N ARG A 121 -2.07 13.41 24.94
CA ARG A 121 -1.57 12.19 25.60
C ARG A 121 -0.07 12.30 25.86
N SER A 122 0.34 11.89 27.05
CA SER A 122 1.74 11.78 27.48
C SER A 122 1.96 10.45 28.21
N LEU A 123 3.22 10.07 28.38
CA LEU A 123 3.61 8.88 29.14
C LEU A 123 3.06 8.90 30.58
N SER A 124 2.92 10.09 31.17
CA SER A 124 2.40 10.25 32.53
C SER A 124 0.89 10.11 32.63
N ASN A 125 0.14 10.50 31.59
CA ASN A 125 -1.32 10.61 31.64
C ASN A 125 -2.07 9.53 30.83
N ASN A 126 -1.37 8.63 30.15
CA ASN A 126 -1.96 7.58 29.31
C ASN A 126 -1.62 6.16 29.77
N ARG A 127 -1.94 5.83 31.03
CA ARG A 127 -1.67 4.49 31.60
C ARG A 127 -2.60 3.38 31.09
N ARG A 128 -3.70 3.73 30.41
CA ARG A 128 -4.70 2.78 29.92
C ARG A 128 -4.20 1.99 28.70
N ASN A 129 -3.39 2.62 27.85
CA ASN A 129 -2.86 1.97 26.66
C ASN A 129 -1.49 1.36 26.96
N VAL A 130 -1.45 0.03 27.06
CA VAL A 130 -0.25 -0.73 27.40
C VAL A 130 0.86 -0.63 26.34
N TRP A 131 0.50 -0.31 25.09
CA TRP A 131 1.44 -0.12 23.97
C TRP A 131 1.93 1.33 23.85
N PHE A 132 1.45 2.25 24.68
CA PHE A 132 1.78 3.67 24.52
C PHE A 132 3.25 3.98 24.80
N ALA A 133 3.88 3.24 25.72
CA ALA A 133 5.30 3.36 26.02
C ALA A 133 6.16 2.96 24.81
N GLU A 134 5.85 1.81 24.20
CA GLU A 134 6.51 1.30 22.99
C GLU A 134 6.35 2.27 21.82
N PHE A 135 5.10 2.69 21.54
CA PHE A 135 4.81 3.71 20.53
C PHE A 135 5.64 4.98 20.72
N TRP A 136 5.79 5.46 21.95
CA TRP A 136 6.54 6.69 22.24
C TRP A 136 8.03 6.52 21.95
N GLU A 137 8.63 5.39 22.35
CA GLU A 137 10.03 5.09 22.06
C GLU A 137 10.31 5.02 20.55
N GLU A 138 9.45 4.34 19.80
CA GLU A 138 9.60 4.18 18.34
C GLU A 138 9.39 5.50 17.60
N ASN A 139 8.31 6.21 17.90
CA ASN A 139 7.93 7.41 17.16
C ASN A 139 8.83 8.62 17.46
N PHE A 140 9.36 8.71 18.68
CA PHE A 140 10.28 9.80 19.08
C PHE A 140 11.76 9.37 19.11
N VAL A 141 12.06 8.13 18.74
CA VAL A 141 13.42 7.56 18.68
C VAL A 141 14.17 7.79 20.01
N CYS A 142 13.53 7.40 21.11
CA CYS A 142 13.99 7.61 22.48
C CYS A 142 13.85 6.33 23.32
N LYS A 143 14.44 6.30 24.52
CA LYS A 143 14.28 5.19 25.47
C LYS A 143 13.77 5.64 26.85
N LEU A 144 12.83 4.87 27.38
CA LEU A 144 12.26 4.95 28.72
C LEU A 144 13.15 4.15 29.67
N GLY A 145 13.67 4.80 30.71
CA GLY A 145 14.34 4.09 31.81
C GLY A 145 15.85 3.79 31.65
N MET A 146 16.64 4.61 30.94
CA MET A 146 18.11 4.53 31.07
C MET A 146 18.66 5.42 32.19
N HIS A 147 19.25 4.78 33.21
CA HIS A 147 20.26 5.36 34.09
C HIS A 147 21.64 5.11 33.50
N GLY A 148 22.41 6.18 33.26
CA GLY A 148 23.83 6.10 32.89
C GLY A 148 24.18 6.88 31.64
N LYS A 149 24.91 7.99 31.79
CA LYS A 149 25.52 8.73 30.69
C LYS A 149 26.71 7.93 30.16
N ARG A 150 26.51 7.14 29.10
CA ARG A 150 27.60 6.64 28.25
C ARG A 150 27.59 7.43 26.93
N PRO A 151 28.75 7.76 26.35
CA PRO A 151 28.78 8.36 25.01
C PRO A 151 28.09 7.41 24.02
N GLY A 152 27.05 7.89 23.34
CA GLY A 152 26.21 7.05 22.45
C GLY A 152 24.91 6.51 23.08
N SER A 153 24.55 6.90 24.31
CA SER A 153 23.27 6.49 24.91
C SER A 153 22.06 7.09 24.17
N PRO A 154 20.97 6.31 23.94
CA PRO A 154 19.74 6.80 23.35
C PRO A 154 19.17 8.02 24.08
N LYS A 155 18.53 8.94 23.33
CA LYS A 155 17.85 10.10 23.91
C LYS A 155 16.81 9.61 24.92
N LYS A 156 16.73 10.28 26.08
CA LYS A 156 15.71 9.98 27.08
C LYS A 156 14.36 10.50 26.59
N CYS A 157 13.32 9.68 26.67
CA CYS A 157 11.97 10.14 26.37
C CYS A 157 11.53 11.20 27.40
N THR A 158 10.89 12.26 26.90
CA THR A 158 10.25 13.32 27.70
C THR A 158 8.75 13.12 27.73
#